data_AF-A0A1V3IXE7-F1
#
_entry.id   AF-A0A1V3IXE7-F1
#
_cell.length_a   1.000
_cell.length_b   1.000
_cell.length_c   1.000
_cell.angle_alpha   90.00
_cell.angle_beta   90.00
_cell.angle_gamma   90.00
#
_symmetry.space_group_name_H-M   'P 1'
#
loop_
_entity.id
_entity.type
_entity.pdbx_description
1 polymer ?
#
loop_
_entity_poly.entity_id
_entity_poly.type
_entity_poly.pdbx_seq_one_letter_code
_entity_poly.pdbx_strand_id
1 'polypeptide(L)'
;MKKTKQILTAFLRLLSLKWWKENWQRIAIRFFLAIFAFILLFRFVPVPFSSYMIQQQVGHWLQGDFHYKAKSTWVSLENISPNMQLAVIAAEDQKFPAHLGFDFAAIKNAFLHNGKSTRQIRGGSTISQQTAKNLMLWHGQSWLRKGLEVPATLLLELCWSKKRILEVYLNIAEFGEGIFGVEAASRFYFNKSAKNLTQSEAALLAAVLPNPIIYKVKKPSALVRKKQQWIIRQIGNLGMSYLKQLD
;
A
#
# COMPACT_ATOMS: atom_id res chain seq x y z
N MET A 1 -21.46 32.46 -30.08
CA MET A 1 -22.81 32.15 -29.52
C MET A 1 -23.23 30.68 -29.58
N LYS A 2 -23.12 29.94 -30.71
CA LYS A 2 -23.55 28.52 -30.79
C LYS A 2 -22.79 27.58 -29.83
N LYS A 3 -21.45 27.71 -29.72
CA LYS A 3 -20.59 26.93 -28.81
C LYS A 3 -20.98 27.12 -27.33
N THR A 4 -21.24 28.37 -26.93
CA THR A 4 -21.65 28.72 -25.56
C THR A 4 -23.00 28.12 -25.19
N LYS A 5 -23.99 28.15 -26.12
CA LYS A 5 -25.30 27.50 -25.92
C LYS A 5 -25.19 25.97 -25.82
N GLN A 6 -24.30 25.33 -26.60
CA GLN A 6 -24.03 23.88 -26.52
C GLN A 6 -23.39 23.47 -25.19
N ILE A 7 -22.42 24.23 -24.69
CA ILE A 7 -21.77 23.96 -23.39
C ILE A 7 -22.81 24.12 -22.26
N LEU A 8 -23.62 25.18 -22.31
CA LEU A 8 -24.67 25.43 -21.32
C LEU A 8 -25.75 24.32 -21.33
N THR A 9 -26.16 23.84 -22.51
CA THR A 9 -27.12 22.72 -22.61
C THR A 9 -26.52 21.38 -22.18
N ALA A 10 -25.24 21.12 -22.45
CA ALA A 10 -24.54 19.95 -21.91
C ALA A 10 -24.46 20.00 -20.38
N PHE A 11 -24.16 21.17 -19.81
CA PHE A 11 -24.11 21.40 -18.37
C PHE A 11 -25.47 21.22 -17.69
N LEU A 12 -26.54 21.78 -18.26
CA LEU A 12 -27.90 21.62 -17.76
C LEU A 12 -28.40 20.16 -17.85
N ARG A 13 -27.95 19.38 -18.84
CA ARG A 13 -28.25 17.94 -18.94
C ARG A 13 -27.58 17.13 -17.83
N LEU A 14 -26.33 17.46 -17.47
CA LEU A 14 -25.60 16.83 -16.35
C LEU A 14 -26.28 17.06 -14.99
N LEU A 15 -27.05 18.13 -14.85
CA LEU A 15 -27.83 18.46 -13.66
C LEU A 15 -29.20 17.75 -13.62
N SER A 16 -29.63 17.08 -14.69
CA SER A 16 -30.94 16.40 -14.73
C SER A 16 -30.88 14.98 -14.16
N LEU A 17 -31.75 14.69 -13.19
CA LEU A 17 -31.94 13.35 -12.60
C LEU A 17 -32.26 12.28 -13.66
N LYS A 18 -33.01 12.65 -14.70
CA LYS A 18 -33.37 11.76 -15.82
C LYS A 18 -32.12 11.33 -16.61
N TRP A 19 -31.20 12.24 -16.90
CA TRP A 19 -29.96 11.92 -17.60
C TRP A 19 -29.08 10.96 -16.80
N TRP A 20 -28.95 11.17 -15.49
CA TRP A 20 -28.22 10.23 -14.61
C TRP A 20 -28.89 8.86 -14.58
N LYS A 21 -30.22 8.80 -14.50
CA LYS A 21 -30.98 7.53 -14.55
C LYS A 21 -30.80 6.78 -15.88
N GLU A 22 -30.61 7.49 -16.99
CA GLU A 22 -30.39 6.89 -18.31
C GLU A 22 -28.91 6.52 -18.57
N ASN A 23 -27.95 7.19 -17.93
CA ASN A 23 -26.52 7.05 -18.25
C ASN A 23 -25.67 6.42 -17.14
N TRP A 24 -26.21 6.15 -15.94
CA TRP A 24 -25.41 5.62 -14.81
C TRP A 24 -24.68 4.32 -15.16
N GLN A 25 -25.31 3.40 -15.91
CA GLN A 25 -24.66 2.15 -16.34
C GLN A 25 -23.44 2.42 -17.22
N ARG A 26 -23.56 3.36 -18.17
CA ARG A 26 -22.45 3.73 -19.07
C ARG A 26 -21.32 4.40 -18.29
N ILE A 27 -21.66 5.26 -17.32
CA ILE A 27 -20.68 5.91 -16.45
C ILE A 27 -19.97 4.86 -15.59
N ALA A 28 -20.71 3.94 -14.97
CA ALA A 28 -20.16 2.86 -14.16
C ALA A 28 -19.23 1.97 -14.99
N ILE A 29 -19.65 1.53 -16.18
CA ILE A 29 -18.84 0.72 -17.08
C ILE A 29 -17.54 1.46 -17.45
N ARG A 30 -17.61 2.73 -17.85
CA ARG A 30 -16.42 3.53 -18.18
C ARG A 30 -15.49 3.69 -16.99
N PHE A 31 -16.04 3.88 -15.80
CA PHE A 31 -15.26 3.97 -14.56
C PHE A 31 -14.52 2.66 -14.26
N PHE A 32 -15.21 1.52 -14.34
CA PHE A 32 -14.58 0.21 -14.15
C PHE A 32 -13.53 -0.10 -15.23
N LEU A 33 -13.80 0.24 -16.50
CA LEU A 33 -12.83 0.09 -17.58
C LEU A 33 -11.60 1.00 -17.37
N ALA A 34 -11.79 2.22 -16.86
CA ALA A 34 -10.68 3.12 -16.55
C ALA A 34 -9.82 2.56 -15.40
N ILE A 35 -10.44 2.02 -14.35
CA ILE A 35 -9.73 1.33 -13.25
C ILE A 35 -8.98 0.11 -13.80
N PHE A 36 -9.64 -0.71 -14.61
CA PHE A 36 -9.02 -1.90 -15.18
C PHE A 36 -7.83 -1.54 -16.06
N ALA A 37 -7.97 -0.55 -16.94
CA ALA A 37 -6.89 -0.02 -17.76
C ALA A 37 -5.74 0.56 -16.91
N PHE A 38 -6.06 1.28 -15.82
CA PHE A 38 -5.06 1.76 -14.86
C PHE A 38 -4.27 0.61 -14.24
N ILE A 39 -4.95 -0.45 -13.78
CA ILE A 39 -4.29 -1.64 -13.22
C ILE A 39 -3.40 -2.33 -14.27
N LEU A 40 -3.89 -2.49 -15.51
CA LEU A 40 -3.10 -3.10 -16.58
C LEU A 40 -1.86 -2.26 -16.95
N LEU A 41 -1.98 -0.93 -16.99
CA LEU A 41 -0.86 -0.03 -17.24
C LEU A 41 0.22 -0.17 -16.16
N PHE A 42 -0.18 -0.06 -14.89
CA PHE A 42 0.72 -0.13 -13.75
C PHE A 42 1.14 -1.56 -13.37
N ARG A 43 0.71 -2.57 -14.13
CA ARG A 43 1.32 -3.91 -14.11
C ARG A 43 2.77 -3.87 -14.58
N PHE A 44 3.09 -2.99 -15.53
CA PHE A 44 4.39 -2.97 -16.21
C PHE A 44 5.20 -1.70 -15.98
N VAL A 45 4.52 -0.57 -15.72
CA VAL A 45 5.18 0.74 -15.59
C VAL A 45 5.27 1.15 -14.11
N PRO A 46 6.36 1.82 -13.66
CA PRO A 46 6.46 2.41 -12.33
C PRO A 46 5.23 3.23 -11.92
N VAL A 47 4.81 3.11 -10.66
CA VAL A 47 3.73 3.93 -10.11
C VAL A 47 4.31 5.25 -9.63
N PRO A 48 3.95 6.42 -10.21
CA PRO A 48 4.56 7.70 -9.85
C PRO A 48 4.10 8.22 -8.49
N PHE A 49 2.88 7.90 -8.09
CA PHE A 49 2.28 8.31 -6.81
C PHE A 49 1.17 7.34 -6.42
N SER A 50 0.87 7.28 -5.13
CA SER A 50 -0.24 6.51 -4.58
C SER A 50 -1.35 7.46 -4.10
N SER A 51 -2.59 6.97 -4.00
CA SER A 51 -3.69 7.75 -3.44
C SER A 51 -3.38 8.21 -2.00
N TYR A 52 -2.69 7.38 -1.22
CA TYR A 52 -2.29 7.75 0.14
C TYR A 52 -1.24 8.87 0.16
N MET A 53 -0.25 8.85 -0.75
CA MET A 53 0.71 9.95 -0.90
C MET A 53 0.02 11.28 -1.22
N ILE A 54 -0.93 11.25 -2.16
CA ILE A 54 -1.73 12.43 -2.53
C ILE A 54 -2.53 12.92 -1.33
N GLN A 55 -3.19 12.02 -0.61
CA GLN A 55 -4.00 12.37 0.56
C GLN A 55 -3.15 13.06 1.63
N GLN A 56 -1.97 12.54 1.94
CA GLN A 56 -1.07 13.14 2.93
C GLN A 56 -0.60 14.53 2.45
N GLN A 57 -0.17 14.64 1.20
CA GLN A 57 0.28 15.91 0.62
C GLN A 57 -0.80 17.00 0.67
N VAL A 58 -2.02 16.67 0.24
CA VAL A 58 -3.16 17.60 0.24
C VAL A 58 -3.64 17.89 1.67
N GLY A 59 -3.65 16.88 2.54
CA GLY A 59 -4.06 17.03 3.94
C GLY A 59 -3.20 18.03 4.70
N HIS A 60 -1.88 17.96 4.56
CA HIS A 60 -0.95 18.93 5.17
C HIS A 60 -1.12 20.33 4.58
N TRP A 61 -1.28 20.46 3.25
CA TRP A 61 -1.53 21.76 2.62
C TRP A 61 -2.82 22.43 3.10
N LEU A 62 -3.91 21.66 3.26
CA LEU A 62 -5.17 22.19 3.80
C LEU A 62 -5.05 22.64 5.25
N GLN A 63 -4.10 22.11 6.01
CA GLN A 63 -3.78 22.52 7.39
C GLN A 63 -2.79 23.70 7.45
N GLY A 64 -2.35 24.22 6.29
CA GLY A 64 -1.40 25.33 6.19
C GLY A 64 0.07 24.92 6.22
N ASP A 65 0.37 23.62 6.27
CA ASP A 65 1.74 23.10 6.20
C ASP A 65 2.15 22.86 4.73
N PHE A 66 2.57 23.93 4.06
CA PHE A 66 3.09 23.86 2.69
C PHE A 66 4.54 23.33 2.61
N HIS A 67 5.20 23.11 3.75
CA HIS A 67 6.56 22.59 3.80
C HIS A 67 6.60 21.06 3.71
N TYR A 68 5.50 20.38 4.05
CA TYR A 68 5.37 18.95 3.84
C TYR A 68 5.59 18.58 2.36
N LYS A 69 6.46 17.58 2.13
CA LYS A 69 6.73 17.03 0.80
C LYS A 69 6.80 15.51 0.88
N ALA A 70 5.87 14.84 0.23
CA ALA A 70 5.93 13.40 0.02
C ALA A 70 7.10 13.09 -0.92
N LYS A 71 8.17 12.53 -0.36
CA LYS A 71 9.34 12.06 -1.12
C LYS A 71 9.15 10.58 -1.45
N SER A 72 9.27 10.23 -2.72
CA SER A 72 9.37 8.86 -3.18
C SER A 72 10.43 8.74 -4.26
N THR A 73 11.06 7.58 -4.34
CA THR A 73 11.98 7.22 -5.40
C THR A 73 11.68 5.78 -5.78
N TRP A 74 11.19 5.60 -7.00
CA TRP A 74 10.87 4.27 -7.50
C TRP A 74 12.15 3.46 -7.74
N VAL A 75 12.15 2.21 -7.31
CA VAL A 75 13.20 1.23 -7.58
C VAL A 75 12.55 -0.12 -7.90
N SER A 76 13.08 -0.82 -8.90
CA SER A 76 12.59 -2.15 -9.25
C SER A 76 12.95 -3.19 -8.18
N LEU A 77 12.19 -4.28 -8.10
CA LEU A 77 12.28 -5.27 -7.03
C LEU A 77 13.68 -5.93 -6.96
N GLU A 78 14.30 -6.17 -8.11
CA GLU A 78 15.66 -6.71 -8.22
C GLU A 78 16.75 -5.77 -7.68
N ASN A 79 16.43 -4.47 -7.57
CA ASN A 79 17.30 -3.47 -6.97
C ASN A 79 16.92 -3.15 -5.51
N ILE A 80 16.04 -3.96 -4.91
CA ILE A 80 15.76 -3.95 -3.47
C ILE A 80 16.42 -5.17 -2.84
N SER A 81 17.13 -4.95 -1.72
CA SER A 81 17.78 -6.04 -0.97
C SER A 81 16.81 -7.19 -0.70
N PRO A 82 17.16 -8.45 -1.00
CA PRO A 82 16.34 -9.61 -0.67
C PRO A 82 15.99 -9.69 0.83
N ASN A 83 16.87 -9.19 1.70
CA ASN A 83 16.59 -9.07 3.13
C ASN A 83 15.38 -8.17 3.40
N MET A 84 15.23 -7.08 2.64
CA MET A 84 14.10 -6.16 2.76
C MET A 84 12.79 -6.79 2.26
N GLN A 85 12.86 -7.53 1.14
CA GLN A 85 11.72 -8.29 0.63
C GLN A 85 11.23 -9.31 1.67
N LEU A 86 12.15 -10.13 2.21
CA LEU A 86 11.85 -11.10 3.26
C LEU A 86 11.41 -10.44 4.56
N ALA A 87 11.98 -9.29 4.94
CA ALA A 87 11.60 -8.59 6.17
C ALA A 87 10.14 -8.15 6.15
N VAL A 88 9.67 -7.59 5.02
CA VAL A 88 8.27 -7.18 4.86
C VAL A 88 7.34 -8.39 4.86
N ILE A 89 7.65 -9.43 4.07
CA ILE A 89 6.88 -10.68 4.06
C ILE A 89 6.81 -11.26 5.47
N ALA A 90 7.94 -11.36 6.17
CA ALA A 90 7.98 -11.87 7.54
C ALA A 90 7.15 -11.05 8.53
N ALA A 91 7.16 -9.72 8.39
CA ALA A 91 6.53 -8.79 9.32
C ALA A 91 5.03 -8.62 9.09
N GLU A 92 4.60 -8.63 7.84
CA GLU A 92 3.24 -8.25 7.43
C GLU A 92 2.43 -9.45 6.94
N ASP A 93 3.06 -10.42 6.26
CA ASP A 93 2.33 -11.46 5.51
C ASP A 93 3.19 -12.69 5.16
N GLN A 94 3.41 -13.59 6.12
CA GLN A 94 4.27 -14.77 5.95
C GLN A 94 3.73 -15.83 4.98
N LYS A 95 2.48 -15.71 4.53
CA LYS A 95 1.86 -16.62 3.57
C LYS A 95 1.59 -15.93 2.23
N PHE A 96 2.21 -14.78 1.99
CA PHE A 96 2.00 -13.94 0.82
C PHE A 96 1.96 -14.68 -0.53
N PRO A 97 2.86 -15.64 -0.84
CA PRO A 97 2.82 -16.39 -2.10
C PRO A 97 1.63 -17.37 -2.18
N ALA A 98 1.08 -17.80 -1.06
CA ALA A 98 0.15 -18.93 -0.98
C ALA A 98 -1.35 -18.55 -1.04
N HIS A 99 -1.69 -17.26 -0.99
CA HIS A 99 -3.09 -16.81 -0.99
C HIS A 99 -3.39 -15.83 -2.13
N LEU A 100 -4.66 -15.62 -2.47
CA LEU A 100 -5.10 -14.63 -3.46
C LEU A 100 -5.57 -13.34 -2.77
N GLY A 101 -4.64 -12.68 -2.10
CA GLY A 101 -4.88 -11.42 -1.39
C GLY A 101 -5.48 -11.49 0.00
N PHE A 102 -5.96 -12.64 0.46
CA PHE A 102 -6.55 -12.78 1.81
C PHE A 102 -6.04 -14.03 2.52
N ASP A 103 -5.41 -13.84 3.68
CA ASP A 103 -5.15 -14.93 4.61
C ASP A 103 -6.35 -15.09 5.57
N PHE A 104 -7.32 -15.92 5.17
CA PHE A 104 -8.51 -16.20 5.98
C PHE A 104 -8.16 -16.80 7.35
N ALA A 105 -7.07 -17.57 7.45
CA ALA A 105 -6.63 -18.12 8.73
C ALA A 105 -6.10 -17.00 9.64
N ALA A 106 -5.31 -16.07 9.11
CA ALA A 106 -4.86 -14.89 9.85
C ALA A 106 -6.04 -14.00 10.28
N ILE A 107 -7.02 -13.78 9.39
CA ILE A 107 -8.23 -13.01 9.70
C ILE A 107 -9.02 -13.68 10.84
N LYS A 108 -9.26 -14.98 10.77
CA LYS A 108 -9.95 -15.74 11.83
C LYS A 108 -9.19 -15.65 13.15
N ASN A 109 -7.88 -15.83 13.12
CA ASN A 109 -7.04 -15.75 14.32
C ASN A 109 -7.02 -14.34 14.93
N ALA A 110 -6.97 -13.30 14.10
CA ALA A 110 -7.05 -11.92 14.54
C ALA A 110 -8.40 -11.62 15.20
N PHE A 111 -9.51 -12.08 14.59
CA PHE A 111 -10.85 -11.93 15.17
C PHE A 111 -10.98 -12.61 16.53
N LEU A 112 -10.54 -13.87 16.64
CA LEU A 112 -10.57 -14.62 17.91
C LEU A 112 -9.69 -13.99 18.98
N HIS A 113 -8.54 -13.41 18.60
CA HIS A 113 -7.64 -12.74 19.54
C HIS A 113 -8.22 -11.41 20.03
N ASN A 114 -8.77 -10.60 19.12
CA ASN A 114 -9.33 -9.29 19.42
C ASN A 114 -10.64 -9.40 20.23
N GLY A 115 -11.42 -10.48 20.05
CA GLY A 115 -12.58 -10.77 20.89
C GLY A 115 -12.23 -11.20 22.32
N LYS A 116 -11.01 -11.70 22.55
CA LYS A 116 -10.53 -12.17 23.86
C LYS A 116 -9.63 -11.16 24.58
N SER A 117 -9.07 -10.18 23.88
CA SER A 117 -8.07 -9.24 24.40
C SER A 117 -8.32 -7.83 23.88
N THR A 118 -8.48 -6.87 24.81
CA THR A 118 -8.63 -5.44 24.50
C THR A 118 -7.30 -4.69 24.42
N ARG A 119 -6.18 -5.30 24.85
CA ARG A 119 -4.89 -4.61 25.00
C ARG A 119 -4.06 -4.54 23.71
N GLN A 120 -4.28 -5.44 22.75
CA GLN A 120 -3.50 -5.46 21.51
C GLN A 120 -4.34 -5.97 20.34
N ILE A 121 -4.83 -5.04 19.52
CA ILE A 121 -5.54 -5.35 18.28
C ILE A 121 -4.52 -5.90 17.28
N ARG A 122 -4.66 -7.16 16.88
CA ARG A 122 -3.89 -7.73 15.78
C ARG A 122 -4.52 -7.32 14.46
N GLY A 123 -3.73 -6.71 13.58
CA GLY A 123 -4.09 -6.49 12.18
C GLY A 123 -3.97 -7.80 11.40
N GLY A 124 -4.92 -8.05 10.50
CA GLY A 124 -4.92 -9.22 9.61
C GLY A 124 -4.94 -8.86 8.13
N SER A 125 -4.44 -7.67 7.75
CA SER A 125 -4.42 -7.23 6.35
C SER A 125 -3.12 -7.68 5.67
N THR A 126 -3.25 -8.38 4.55
CA THR A 126 -2.15 -8.88 3.72
C THR A 126 -1.39 -7.75 3.01
N ILE A 127 -0.24 -8.06 2.42
CA ILE A 127 0.51 -7.11 1.59
C ILE A 127 -0.34 -6.60 0.42
N SER A 128 -1.13 -7.49 -0.21
CA SER A 128 -2.00 -7.13 -1.33
C SER A 128 -3.12 -6.18 -0.91
N GLN A 129 -3.74 -6.44 0.24
CA GLN A 129 -4.75 -5.54 0.82
C GLN A 129 -4.19 -4.16 1.12
N GLN A 130 -2.99 -4.12 1.72
CA GLN A 130 -2.32 -2.87 2.02
C GLN A 130 -1.91 -2.11 0.75
N THR A 131 -1.49 -2.83 -0.30
CA THR A 131 -1.19 -2.26 -1.62
C THR A 131 -2.42 -1.65 -2.26
N ALA A 132 -3.53 -2.39 -2.32
CA ALA A 132 -4.81 -1.89 -2.86
C ALA A 132 -5.28 -0.64 -2.11
N LYS A 133 -5.22 -0.68 -0.77
CA LYS A 133 -5.58 0.45 0.08
C LYS A 133 -4.74 1.68 -0.23
N ASN A 134 -3.41 1.56 -0.25
CA ASN A 134 -2.53 2.72 -0.40
C ASN A 134 -2.49 3.26 -1.82
N LEU A 135 -2.67 2.40 -2.82
CA LEU A 135 -2.59 2.75 -4.24
C LEU A 135 -3.86 3.45 -4.75
N MET A 136 -5.04 2.91 -4.40
CA MET A 136 -6.30 3.29 -5.05
C MET A 136 -7.33 3.89 -4.10
N LEU A 137 -7.21 3.65 -2.80
CA LEU A 137 -8.20 4.06 -1.81
C LEU A 137 -7.66 5.17 -0.91
N TRP A 138 -8.53 5.74 -0.09
CA TRP A 138 -8.14 6.74 0.90
C TRP A 138 -7.78 6.08 2.23
N HIS A 139 -7.01 6.75 3.07
CA HIS A 139 -6.76 6.36 4.45
C HIS A 139 -7.91 6.80 5.36
N GLY A 140 -8.34 5.92 6.26
CA GLY A 140 -9.41 6.19 7.23
C GLY A 140 -10.13 4.92 7.71
N GLN A 141 -10.72 4.97 8.91
CA GLN A 141 -11.58 3.89 9.41
C GLN A 141 -12.97 4.03 8.82
N SER A 142 -13.22 3.33 7.71
CA SER A 142 -14.52 3.32 7.03
C SER A 142 -14.84 1.89 6.60
N TRP A 143 -15.99 1.39 7.05
CA TRP A 143 -16.52 0.09 6.62
C TRP A 143 -16.78 0.05 5.12
N LEU A 144 -17.24 1.16 4.55
CA LEU A 144 -17.41 1.31 3.10
C LEU A 144 -16.07 1.15 2.38
N ARG A 145 -15.03 1.86 2.82
CA ARG A 145 -13.67 1.71 2.28
C ARG A 145 -13.20 0.26 2.39
N LYS A 146 -13.41 -0.38 3.54
CA LYS A 146 -12.99 -1.77 3.76
C LYS A 146 -13.73 -2.74 2.84
N GLY A 147 -14.99 -2.46 2.52
CA GLY A 147 -15.75 -3.17 1.49
C GLY A 147 -15.16 -3.00 0.09
N LEU A 148 -14.75 -1.80 -0.29
CA LEU A 148 -14.10 -1.52 -1.58
C LEU A 148 -12.68 -2.11 -1.68
N GLU A 149 -12.00 -2.31 -0.56
CA GLU A 149 -10.69 -2.97 -0.50
C GLU A 149 -10.76 -4.40 -1.02
N VAL A 150 -11.89 -5.09 -0.85
CA VAL A 150 -12.05 -6.48 -1.30
C VAL A 150 -11.94 -6.64 -2.82
N PRO A 151 -12.81 -6.02 -3.64
CA PRO A 151 -12.70 -6.13 -5.09
C PRO A 151 -11.40 -5.51 -5.63
N ALA A 152 -10.88 -4.44 -5.01
CA ALA A 152 -9.61 -3.85 -5.41
C ALA A 152 -8.43 -4.81 -5.20
N THR A 153 -8.39 -5.51 -4.06
CA THR A 153 -7.34 -6.51 -3.77
C THR A 153 -7.42 -7.69 -4.72
N LEU A 154 -8.63 -8.22 -4.96
CA LEU A 154 -8.81 -9.31 -5.92
C LEU A 154 -8.39 -8.89 -7.33
N LEU A 155 -8.74 -7.68 -7.75
CA LEU A 155 -8.33 -7.17 -9.06
C LEU A 155 -6.81 -7.09 -9.19
N LEU A 156 -6.10 -6.62 -8.15
CA LEU A 156 -4.63 -6.63 -8.13
C LEU A 156 -4.06 -8.04 -8.22
N GLU A 157 -4.57 -8.99 -7.43
CA GLU A 157 -4.09 -10.38 -7.41
C GLU A 157 -4.35 -11.13 -8.72
N LEU A 158 -5.45 -10.83 -9.40
CA LEU A 158 -5.75 -11.41 -10.71
C LEU A 158 -4.89 -10.77 -11.81
N CYS A 159 -4.61 -9.47 -11.69
CA CYS A 159 -3.96 -8.72 -12.75
C CYS A 159 -2.45 -8.58 -12.56
N TRP A 160 -1.84 -8.78 -11.39
CA TRP A 160 -0.42 -8.57 -11.12
C TRP A 160 0.20 -9.84 -10.50
N SER A 161 1.47 -10.12 -10.81
CA SER A 161 2.22 -11.18 -10.12
C SER A 161 2.55 -10.79 -8.68
N LYS A 162 2.88 -11.77 -7.83
CA LYS A 162 3.30 -11.53 -6.43
C LYS A 162 4.51 -10.63 -6.34
N LYS A 163 5.50 -10.82 -7.23
CA LYS A 163 6.64 -9.90 -7.38
C LYS A 163 6.19 -8.47 -7.64
N ARG A 164 5.27 -8.25 -8.58
CA ARG A 164 4.82 -6.90 -8.92
C ARG A 164 4.06 -6.24 -7.77
N ILE A 165 3.22 -6.98 -7.06
CA ILE A 165 2.52 -6.47 -5.88
C ILE A 165 3.52 -6.07 -4.79
N LEU A 166 4.50 -6.92 -4.50
CA LEU A 166 5.54 -6.64 -3.51
C LEU A 166 6.41 -5.43 -3.90
N GLU A 167 6.75 -5.30 -5.18
CA GLU A 167 7.49 -4.16 -5.71
C GLU A 167 6.73 -2.86 -5.50
N VAL A 168 5.46 -2.81 -5.90
CA VAL A 168 4.62 -1.62 -5.75
C VAL A 168 4.45 -1.31 -4.26
N TYR A 169 4.17 -2.30 -3.42
CA TYR A 169 4.08 -2.14 -1.97
C TYR A 169 5.32 -1.45 -1.39
N LEU A 170 6.51 -1.97 -1.69
CA LEU A 170 7.78 -1.45 -1.19
C LEU A 170 8.09 -0.04 -1.69
N ASN A 171 7.51 0.39 -2.82
CA ASN A 171 7.69 1.73 -3.37
C ASN A 171 6.65 2.75 -2.89
N ILE A 172 5.49 2.31 -2.39
CA ILE A 172 4.42 3.22 -1.94
C ILE A 172 4.18 3.19 -0.43
N ALA A 173 4.79 2.26 0.31
CA ALA A 173 4.69 2.20 1.76
C ALA A 173 5.36 3.42 2.41
N GLU A 174 4.74 3.96 3.46
CA GLU A 174 5.30 5.06 4.26
C GLU A 174 6.19 4.49 5.37
N PHE A 175 7.45 4.92 5.42
CA PHE A 175 8.42 4.48 6.43
C PHE A 175 8.67 5.55 7.51
N GLY A 176 8.12 6.74 7.31
CA GLY A 176 8.17 7.88 8.21
C GLY A 176 7.43 9.05 7.57
N GLU A 177 7.23 10.12 8.34
CA GLU A 177 6.51 11.31 7.89
C GLU A 177 7.05 11.86 6.55
N GLY A 178 6.27 11.73 5.48
CA GLY A 178 6.64 12.20 4.14
C GLY A 178 7.68 11.35 3.42
N ILE A 179 8.02 10.17 3.94
CA ILE A 179 9.03 9.27 3.38
C ILE A 179 8.31 8.02 2.86
N PHE A 180 8.07 8.01 1.55
CA PHE A 180 7.40 6.92 0.85
C PHE A 180 8.41 6.12 0.02
N GLY A 181 8.26 4.80 0.05
CA GLY A 181 9.11 3.91 -0.69
C GLY A 181 10.44 3.61 0.00
N VAL A 182 10.93 2.39 -0.22
CA VAL A 182 12.06 1.86 0.52
C VAL A 182 13.41 2.48 0.11
N GLU A 183 13.55 2.93 -1.14
CA GLU A 183 14.76 3.67 -1.56
C GLU A 183 14.86 5.00 -0.82
N ALA A 184 13.79 5.79 -0.79
CA ALA A 184 13.76 7.05 -0.05
C ALA A 184 14.04 6.83 1.45
N ALA A 185 13.45 5.78 2.05
CA ALA A 185 13.68 5.41 3.43
C ALA A 185 15.14 5.00 3.69
N SER A 186 15.71 4.15 2.84
CA SER A 186 17.10 3.68 2.96
C SER A 186 18.10 4.84 2.89
N ARG A 187 17.88 5.78 1.95
CA ARG A 187 18.70 6.99 1.83
C ARG A 187 18.56 7.88 3.05
N PHE A 188 17.33 8.09 3.54
CA PHE A 188 17.07 8.98 4.66
C PHE A 188 17.61 8.46 6.00
N TYR A 189 17.45 7.16 6.27
CA TYR A 189 17.80 6.57 7.56
C TYR A 189 19.23 6.04 7.63
N PHE A 190 19.76 5.52 6.53
CA PHE A 190 21.05 4.80 6.53
C PHE A 190 22.03 5.30 5.47
N ASN A 191 21.69 6.36 4.73
CA ASN A 191 22.52 6.97 3.69
C ASN A 191 23.03 5.97 2.65
N LYS A 192 22.19 5.01 2.23
CA LYS A 192 22.55 3.97 1.25
C LYS A 192 21.38 3.60 0.35
N SER A 193 21.67 2.96 -0.79
CA SER A 193 20.62 2.38 -1.64
C SER A 193 19.90 1.22 -0.95
N ALA A 194 18.60 1.06 -1.23
CA ALA A 194 17.78 -0.06 -0.76
C ALA A 194 18.37 -1.43 -1.13
N LYS A 195 19.15 -1.50 -2.21
CA LYS A 195 19.90 -2.71 -2.62
C LYS A 195 20.89 -3.18 -1.57
N ASN A 196 21.47 -2.23 -0.82
CA ASN A 196 22.56 -2.46 0.14
C ASN A 196 22.06 -2.53 1.60
N LEU A 197 20.75 -2.65 1.81
CA LEU A 197 20.19 -2.83 3.15
C LEU A 197 20.65 -4.15 3.74
N THR A 198 21.25 -4.08 4.93
CA THR A 198 21.57 -5.25 5.74
C THR A 198 20.31 -5.88 6.29
N GLN A 199 20.39 -7.14 6.75
CA GLN A 199 19.26 -7.82 7.38
C GLN A 199 18.70 -7.05 8.59
N SER A 200 19.58 -6.47 9.41
CA SER A 200 19.19 -5.69 10.58
C SER A 200 18.43 -4.42 10.20
N GLU A 201 18.89 -3.69 9.19
CA GLU A 201 18.26 -2.45 8.72
C GLU A 201 16.93 -2.72 8.02
N ALA A 202 16.88 -3.76 7.18
CA ALA A 202 15.66 -4.24 6.56
C ALA A 202 14.60 -4.61 7.60
N ALA A 203 14.98 -5.39 8.62
CA ALA A 203 14.10 -5.75 9.71
C ALA A 203 13.64 -4.54 10.54
N LEU A 204 14.50 -3.52 10.69
CA LEU A 204 14.13 -2.30 11.39
C LEU A 204 13.10 -1.48 10.61
N LEU A 205 13.29 -1.33 9.30
CA LEU A 205 12.31 -0.67 8.43
C LEU A 205 10.97 -1.41 8.43
N ALA A 206 10.98 -2.74 8.33
CA ALA A 206 9.76 -3.54 8.40
C ALA A 206 9.08 -3.48 9.78
N ALA A 207 9.86 -3.29 10.86
CA ALA A 207 9.30 -3.17 12.20
C ALA A 207 8.45 -1.90 12.41
N VAL A 208 8.74 -0.81 11.69
CA VAL A 208 8.03 0.47 11.84
C VAL A 208 6.79 0.61 10.97
N LEU A 209 6.66 -0.19 9.90
CA LEU A 209 5.55 -0.14 8.94
C LEU A 209 4.13 -0.12 9.53
N PRO A 210 3.81 -0.83 10.64
CA PRO A 210 2.44 -0.81 11.17
C PRO A 210 1.98 0.57 11.62
N ASN A 211 2.91 1.42 12.05
CA ASN A 211 2.63 2.81 12.41
C ASN A 211 3.91 3.65 12.32
N PRO A 212 4.28 4.12 11.11
CA PRO A 212 5.55 4.83 10.86
C PRO A 212 5.61 6.21 11.51
N ILE A 213 4.45 6.78 11.88
CA ILE A 213 4.39 8.06 12.59
C ILE A 213 4.77 7.87 14.07
N ILE A 214 4.32 6.79 14.70
CA ILE A 214 4.63 6.50 16.11
C ILE A 214 5.98 5.77 16.25
N TYR A 215 6.23 4.76 15.42
CA TYR A 215 7.44 3.93 15.50
C TYR A 215 8.59 4.57 14.72
N LYS A 216 9.66 4.94 15.43
CA LYS A 216 10.79 5.67 14.86
C LYS A 216 11.98 4.76 14.56
N VAL A 217 12.58 4.92 13.38
CA VAL A 217 13.79 4.19 12.96
C VAL A 217 15.05 4.71 13.67
N LYS A 218 15.22 6.03 13.79
CA LYS A 218 16.44 6.65 14.38
C LYS A 218 16.55 6.46 15.90
N LYS A 219 15.41 6.35 16.59
CA LYS A 219 15.32 6.13 18.05
C LYS A 219 14.28 5.04 18.34
N PRO A 220 14.55 3.77 17.99
CA PRO A 220 13.56 2.71 18.10
C PRO A 220 13.34 2.37 19.57
N SER A 221 12.07 2.29 19.95
CA SER A 221 11.69 1.86 21.30
C SER A 221 12.03 0.38 21.52
N ALA A 222 11.99 -0.07 22.78
CA ALA A 222 12.17 -1.49 23.11
C ALA A 222 11.19 -2.40 22.36
N LEU A 223 9.96 -1.94 22.12
CA LEU A 223 8.95 -2.64 21.33
C LEU A 223 9.40 -2.83 19.87
N VAL A 224 9.88 -1.74 19.24
CA VAL A 224 10.38 -1.79 17.85
C VAL A 224 11.60 -2.70 17.75
N ARG A 225 12.53 -2.63 18.71
CA ARG A 225 13.69 -3.53 18.78
C ARG A 225 13.29 -5.00 18.95
N LYS A 226 12.31 -5.29 19.81
CA LYS A 226 11.77 -6.64 19.98
C LYS A 226 11.15 -7.15 18.68
N LYS A 227 10.37 -6.32 17.98
CA LYS A 227 9.79 -6.67 16.66
C LYS A 227 10.91 -6.88 15.62
N GLN A 228 11.91 -6.01 15.56
CA GLN A 228 13.08 -6.15 14.69
C GLN A 228 13.77 -7.51 14.88
N GLN A 229 14.08 -7.89 16.13
CA GLN A 229 14.70 -9.19 16.43
C GLN A 229 13.81 -10.38 16.08
N TRP A 230 12.50 -10.24 16.24
CA TRP A 230 11.56 -11.26 15.79
C TRP A 230 11.59 -11.40 14.26
N ILE A 231 11.55 -10.28 13.52
CA ILE A 231 11.64 -10.27 12.04
C ILE A 231 12.95 -10.92 11.57
N ILE A 232 14.10 -10.59 12.17
CA ILE A 232 15.39 -11.20 11.83
C ILE A 232 15.33 -12.74 11.92
N ARG A 233 14.74 -13.27 13.00
CA ARG A 233 14.54 -14.72 13.17
C ARG A 233 13.63 -15.29 12.08
N GLN A 234 12.55 -14.58 11.74
CA GLN A 234 11.63 -15.02 10.68
C GLN A 234 12.28 -15.00 9.30
N ILE A 235 13.14 -14.02 8.98
CA ILE A 235 13.92 -14.01 7.73
C ILE A 235 14.76 -15.28 7.64
N GLY A 236 15.42 -15.68 8.75
CA GLY A 236 16.18 -16.94 8.82
C GLY A 236 15.30 -18.18 8.59
N ASN A 237 14.12 -18.23 9.19
CA ASN A 237 13.17 -19.34 9.04
C ASN A 237 12.61 -19.47 7.62
N LEU A 238 12.32 -18.34 6.96
CA LEU A 238 11.84 -18.34 5.58
C LEU A 238 12.94 -18.75 4.60
N GLY A 239 14.14 -18.19 4.79
CA GLY A 239 15.28 -18.40 3.90
C GLY A 239 15.13 -17.73 2.53
N MET A 240 16.24 -17.61 1.82
CA MET A 240 16.29 -16.93 0.50
C MET A 240 15.52 -17.65 -0.59
N SER A 241 15.39 -18.98 -0.49
CA SER A 241 14.60 -19.80 -1.41
C SER A 241 13.11 -19.45 -1.39
N TYR A 242 12.61 -18.85 -0.30
CA TYR A 242 11.22 -18.42 -0.20
C TYR A 242 10.83 -17.42 -1.31
N LEU A 243 11.73 -16.51 -1.68
CA LEU A 243 11.47 -15.52 -2.72
C LEU A 243 11.25 -16.14 -4.11
N LYS A 244 11.67 -17.39 -4.33
CA LYS A 244 11.40 -18.12 -5.58
C LYS A 244 9.93 -18.51 -5.73
N GLN A 245 9.14 -18.44 -4.67
CA GLN A 245 7.71 -18.75 -4.71
C GLN A 245 6.85 -17.57 -5.20
N LEU A 246 7.46 -16.39 -5.44
CA LEU A 246 6.74 -15.17 -5.85
C LEU A 246 6.45 -15.09 -7.36
N ASP A 247 6.70 -16.16 -8.11
CA ASP A 247 6.52 -16.21 -9.56
C ASP A 247 5.05 -16.02 -9.97
#